data_AF-A0A660YF97-F1
#
_entry.id   AF-A0A660YF97-F1
#
_cell.length_a   1.000
_cell.length_b   1.000
_cell.length_c   1.000
_cell.angle_alpha   90.00
_cell.angle_beta   90.00
_cell.angle_gamma   90.00
#
_symmetry.space_group_name_H-M   'P 1'
#
loop_
_entity.id
_entity.type
_entity.pdbx_description
1 polymer ?
#
loop_
_entity_poly.entity_id
_entity_poly.type
_entity_poly.pdbx_seq_one_letter_code
_entity_poly.pdbx_strand_id
1 'polypeptide(L)'
;MVNNRKVLLKALVGKYKFAPFYAVPHQDSKSGKYLTGIENVPKEFIDPSYAISKDDIVPITHSMLLDMQNTEHVNKYHFFLVLDEVANRLEEAIPGKHIFYIEDAESEAAISVDKDELMIQAFELISSNMSEEKLYNIAFFLSKDPRGMSSNLLKQMVYSEAKTNPAGIIRAMGKGGKHQIFVSKLFFAQIIKKQKNMYFYGDTLLGISLEETVLFMMNPANNKLVDVLGQQLALKEGKPLEAGDAKLELTMPDGTVKEVTEDEADKLMLEYSMSVPPSYGIKGKVKKLQTQFDLIRNKD
;
A
#
# COMPACT_ATOMS: atom_id res chain seq x y z
N MET A 1 7.62 9.96 -33.82
CA MET A 1 8.07 8.60 -34.20
C MET A 1 6.85 7.88 -34.73
N VAL A 2 6.91 7.30 -35.93
CA VAL A 2 5.80 6.52 -36.49
C VAL A 2 5.78 5.19 -35.74
N ASN A 3 4.77 4.97 -34.90
CA ASN A 3 4.65 3.75 -34.13
C ASN A 3 4.27 2.62 -35.10
N ASN A 4 5.19 1.68 -35.32
CA ASN A 4 5.00 0.57 -36.26
C ASN A 4 4.47 -0.67 -35.52
N ARG A 5 3.55 -0.42 -34.58
CA ARG A 5 3.01 -1.42 -33.65
C ARG A 5 2.20 -2.45 -34.41
N LYS A 6 2.59 -3.71 -34.28
CA LYS A 6 1.91 -4.86 -34.88
C LYS A 6 1.56 -5.85 -33.81
N VAL A 7 0.34 -6.36 -33.88
CA VAL A 7 -0.23 -7.27 -32.91
C VAL A 7 -0.58 -8.58 -33.59
N LEU A 8 -0.31 -9.72 -32.96
CA LEU A 8 -0.67 -11.04 -33.48
C LEU A 8 -1.70 -11.72 -32.59
N LEU A 9 -2.68 -12.38 -33.20
CA LEU A 9 -3.55 -13.31 -32.48
C LEU A 9 -2.98 -14.72 -32.55
N LYS A 10 -2.80 -15.38 -31.40
CA LYS A 10 -2.32 -16.76 -31.33
C LYS A 10 -3.36 -17.66 -30.67
N ALA A 11 -3.79 -18.68 -31.43
CA ALA A 11 -4.62 -19.75 -30.90
C ALA A 11 -3.91 -20.56 -29.80
N LEU A 12 -4.57 -20.68 -28.65
CA LEU A 12 -4.21 -21.58 -27.54
C LEU A 12 -4.69 -23.00 -27.80
N VAL A 13 -5.91 -23.12 -28.34
CA VAL A 13 -6.55 -24.42 -28.61
C VAL A 13 -6.12 -24.94 -29.99
N GLY A 14 -5.58 -26.17 -30.02
CA GLY A 14 -4.98 -26.76 -31.22
C GLY A 14 -5.87 -26.78 -32.46
N LYS A 15 -7.19 -26.97 -32.30
CA LYS A 15 -8.16 -26.95 -33.41
C LYS A 15 -8.12 -25.64 -34.20
N TYR A 16 -8.00 -24.50 -33.51
CA TYR A 16 -8.05 -23.17 -34.13
C TYR A 16 -6.70 -22.69 -34.66
N LYS A 17 -5.66 -23.55 -34.62
CA LYS A 17 -4.40 -23.31 -35.36
C LYS A 17 -4.58 -23.45 -36.87
N PHE A 18 -5.60 -24.20 -37.32
CA PHE A 18 -5.83 -24.52 -38.73
C PHE A 18 -7.23 -24.14 -39.22
N ALA A 19 -8.11 -23.66 -38.35
CA ALA A 19 -9.47 -23.28 -38.68
C ALA A 19 -9.82 -21.94 -38.02
N PRO A 20 -10.59 -21.06 -38.71
CA PRO A 20 -11.07 -19.82 -38.11
C PRO A 20 -12.06 -20.12 -36.98
N PHE A 21 -12.04 -19.28 -35.96
CA PHE A 21 -13.12 -19.11 -35.00
C PHE A 21 -13.96 -17.91 -35.44
N TYR A 22 -15.28 -18.01 -35.38
CA TYR A 22 -16.16 -16.93 -35.80
C TYR A 22 -16.73 -16.27 -34.56
N ALA A 23 -16.21 -15.09 -34.24
CA ALA A 23 -16.65 -14.30 -33.11
C ALA A 23 -17.83 -13.40 -33.50
N VAL A 24 -18.76 -13.23 -32.55
CA VAL A 24 -19.90 -12.32 -32.67
C VAL A 24 -19.94 -11.42 -31.43
N PRO A 25 -20.39 -10.16 -31.56
CA PRO A 25 -20.59 -9.30 -30.40
C PRO A 25 -21.58 -9.93 -29.41
N HIS A 26 -21.19 -9.98 -28.13
CA HIS A 26 -22.06 -10.47 -27.07
C HIS A 26 -22.67 -9.31 -26.29
N GLN A 27 -23.83 -9.57 -25.71
CA GLN A 27 -24.53 -8.58 -24.89
C GLN A 27 -23.98 -8.62 -23.47
N ASP A 28 -23.57 -7.47 -22.95
CA ASP A 28 -23.20 -7.34 -21.55
C ASP A 28 -24.43 -7.54 -20.66
N SER A 29 -24.36 -8.53 -19.77
CA SER A 29 -25.41 -8.87 -18.81
C SER A 29 -25.83 -7.72 -17.88
N LYS A 30 -24.94 -6.76 -17.62
CA LYS A 30 -25.22 -5.64 -16.71
C LYS A 30 -25.85 -4.46 -17.42
N SER A 31 -25.27 -4.03 -18.55
CA SER A 31 -25.73 -2.84 -19.27
C SER A 31 -26.77 -3.14 -20.35
N GLY A 32 -26.92 -4.40 -20.77
CA GLY A 32 -27.76 -4.79 -21.89
C GLY A 32 -27.25 -4.30 -23.25
N LYS A 33 -26.05 -3.74 -23.33
CA LYS A 33 -25.45 -3.26 -24.58
C LYS A 33 -24.61 -4.36 -25.23
N TYR A 34 -24.53 -4.35 -26.55
CA TYR A 34 -23.60 -5.22 -27.27
C TYR A 34 -22.18 -4.66 -27.15
N LEU A 35 -21.24 -5.52 -26.76
CA LEU A 35 -19.82 -5.20 -26.69
C LEU A 35 -19.22 -5.41 -28.08
N THR A 36 -18.98 -4.30 -28.77
CA THR A 36 -18.37 -4.31 -30.11
C THR A 36 -16.93 -3.81 -30.09
N GLY A 37 -16.42 -3.42 -28.91
CA GLY A 37 -15.07 -2.89 -28.71
C GLY A 37 -14.93 -1.41 -29.06
N ILE A 38 -15.87 -0.84 -29.83
CA ILE A 38 -15.83 0.58 -30.25
C ILE A 38 -15.88 1.53 -29.07
N GLU A 39 -16.50 1.11 -27.97
CA GLU A 39 -16.56 1.82 -26.70
C GLU A 39 -15.17 2.08 -26.08
N ASN A 40 -14.17 1.29 -26.46
CA ASN A 40 -12.79 1.40 -25.96
C ASN A 40 -11.85 2.07 -26.97
N VAL A 41 -12.31 2.39 -28.17
CA VAL A 41 -11.51 3.06 -29.20
C VAL A 41 -11.51 4.57 -28.92
N PRO A 42 -10.35 5.26 -28.88
CA PRO A 42 -10.33 6.71 -28.76
C PRO A 42 -11.06 7.34 -29.94
N LYS A 43 -11.88 8.37 -29.70
CA LYS A 43 -12.81 8.94 -30.69
C LYS A 43 -12.16 9.36 -32.02
N GLU A 44 -10.89 9.75 -31.98
CA GLU A 44 -10.09 10.14 -33.14
C GLU A 44 -9.71 8.98 -34.08
N PHE A 45 -9.78 7.73 -33.60
CA PHE A 45 -9.53 6.52 -34.39
C PHE A 45 -10.80 5.77 -34.78
N ILE A 46 -11.98 6.31 -34.43
CA ILE A 46 -13.25 5.70 -34.80
C ILE A 46 -13.57 6.08 -36.25
N ASP A 47 -13.42 5.12 -37.16
CA ASP A 47 -14.04 5.18 -38.48
C ASP A 47 -15.32 4.31 -38.47
N PRO A 48 -16.52 4.93 -38.58
CA PRO A 48 -17.79 4.21 -38.63
C PRO A 48 -17.88 3.17 -39.75
N SER A 49 -17.10 3.32 -40.82
CA SER A 49 -17.08 2.40 -41.96
C SER A 49 -16.53 1.02 -41.61
N TYR A 50 -15.70 0.95 -40.56
CA TYR A 50 -15.09 -0.27 -40.06
C TYR A 50 -15.59 -0.64 -38.66
N ALA A 51 -16.65 0.01 -38.18
CA ALA A 51 -17.24 -0.30 -36.89
C ALA A 51 -17.93 -1.67 -36.95
N ILE A 52 -17.61 -2.54 -36.01
CA ILE A 52 -18.24 -3.86 -35.90
C ILE A 52 -19.66 -3.67 -35.34
N SER A 53 -20.65 -4.11 -36.11
CA SER A 53 -22.07 -4.12 -35.77
C SER A 53 -22.43 -5.38 -34.97
N LYS A 54 -23.54 -5.33 -34.23
CA LYS A 54 -24.08 -6.45 -33.44
C LYS A 54 -24.33 -7.74 -34.24
N ASP A 55 -24.59 -7.60 -35.54
CA ASP A 55 -24.94 -8.70 -36.44
C ASP A 55 -23.73 -9.22 -37.23
N ASP A 56 -22.56 -8.59 -37.05
CA ASP A 56 -21.34 -8.96 -37.76
C ASP A 56 -20.73 -10.24 -37.20
N ILE A 57 -20.16 -11.02 -38.10
CA ILE A 57 -19.40 -12.23 -37.79
C ILE A 57 -17.95 -11.99 -38.17
N VAL A 58 -17.07 -11.89 -37.18
CA VAL A 58 -15.66 -11.57 -37.38
C VAL A 58 -14.83 -12.86 -37.27
N PRO A 59 -14.17 -13.31 -38.35
CA PRO A 59 -13.29 -14.46 -38.29
C PRO A 59 -12.00 -14.12 -37.53
N ILE A 60 -11.61 -14.97 -36.60
CA ILE A 60 -10.35 -14.95 -35.85
C ILE A 60 -9.53 -16.16 -36.28
N THR A 61 -8.31 -15.93 -36.73
CA THR A 61 -7.38 -16.98 -37.19
C THR A 61 -6.08 -16.93 -36.42
N HIS A 62 -5.45 -18.08 -36.23
CA HIS A 62 -4.09 -18.15 -35.71
C HIS A 62 -3.13 -17.36 -36.61
N SER A 63 -2.23 -16.59 -35.98
CA SER A 63 -1.28 -15.68 -36.64
C SER A 63 -1.94 -14.57 -37.45
N MET A 64 -3.18 -14.18 -37.13
CA MET A 64 -3.77 -12.97 -37.68
C MET A 64 -2.95 -11.76 -37.23
N LEU A 65 -2.37 -11.05 -38.21
CA LEU A 65 -1.58 -9.84 -37.99
C LEU A 65 -2.48 -8.61 -38.07
N LEU A 66 -2.49 -7.81 -37.01
CA LEU A 66 -3.18 -6.54 -36.93
C LEU A 66 -2.15 -5.41 -36.93
N ASP A 67 -2.19 -4.60 -37.98
CA ASP A 67 -1.39 -3.39 -38.11
C ASP A 67 -2.11 -2.20 -37.45
N MET A 68 -1.55 -1.65 -36.37
CA MET A 68 -2.19 -0.57 -35.62
C MET A 68 -2.20 0.79 -36.35
N GLN A 69 -1.61 0.88 -37.54
CA GLN A 69 -1.76 2.04 -38.44
C GLN A 69 -3.03 1.96 -39.30
N ASN A 70 -3.63 0.78 -39.41
CA ASN A 70 -4.87 0.57 -40.15
C ASN A 70 -6.07 0.67 -39.20
N THR A 71 -6.97 1.62 -39.45
CA THR A 71 -8.18 1.84 -38.65
C THR A 71 -9.06 0.59 -38.52
N GLU A 72 -9.18 -0.22 -39.57
CA GLU A 72 -9.92 -1.48 -39.53
C GLU A 72 -9.32 -2.45 -38.51
N HIS A 73 -7.99 -2.55 -38.49
CA HIS A 73 -7.28 -3.43 -37.56
C HIS A 73 -7.34 -2.91 -36.13
N VAL A 74 -7.35 -1.59 -35.92
CA VAL A 74 -7.56 -0.97 -34.60
C VAL A 74 -8.95 -1.34 -34.06
N ASN A 75 -10.00 -1.20 -34.87
CA ASN A 75 -11.35 -1.59 -34.46
C ASN A 75 -11.44 -3.09 -34.13
N LYS A 76 -10.85 -3.96 -34.98
CA LYS A 76 -10.78 -5.40 -34.71
C LYS A 76 -10.02 -5.72 -33.42
N TYR A 77 -8.88 -5.08 -33.20
CA TYR A 77 -8.10 -5.24 -31.97
C TYR A 77 -8.93 -4.92 -30.73
N HIS A 78 -9.62 -3.78 -30.71
CA HIS A 78 -10.49 -3.39 -29.60
C HIS A 78 -11.70 -4.30 -29.43
N PHE A 79 -12.25 -4.84 -30.51
CA PHE A 79 -13.27 -5.88 -30.44
C PHE A 79 -12.72 -7.17 -29.80
N PHE A 80 -11.52 -7.60 -30.18
CA PHE A 80 -10.91 -8.80 -29.59
C PHE A 80 -10.61 -8.64 -28.10
N LEU A 81 -10.25 -7.44 -27.63
CA LEU A 81 -10.04 -7.16 -26.21
C LEU A 81 -11.30 -7.33 -25.34
N VAL A 82 -12.49 -7.23 -25.94
CA VAL A 82 -13.75 -7.38 -25.18
C VAL A 82 -14.30 -8.80 -25.25
N LEU A 83 -13.76 -9.69 -26.09
CA LEU A 83 -14.23 -11.07 -26.23
C LEU A 83 -13.76 -11.94 -25.06
N ASP A 84 -14.70 -12.67 -24.46
CA ASP A 84 -14.40 -13.61 -23.39
C ASP A 84 -13.52 -14.79 -23.84
N GLU A 85 -13.49 -15.10 -25.14
CA GLU A 85 -12.67 -16.15 -25.73
C GLU A 85 -11.24 -15.71 -26.03
N VAL A 86 -10.90 -14.43 -25.88
CA VAL A 86 -9.58 -13.89 -26.22
C VAL A 86 -8.92 -13.32 -24.97
N ALA A 87 -7.79 -13.88 -24.58
CA ALA A 87 -6.96 -13.31 -23.52
C ALA A 87 -6.20 -12.08 -24.05
N ASN A 88 -6.10 -11.01 -23.26
CA ASN A 88 -5.35 -9.82 -23.66
C ASN A 88 -3.84 -10.08 -23.77
N ARG A 89 -3.34 -11.13 -23.12
CA ARG A 89 -1.95 -11.60 -23.14
C ARG A 89 -1.87 -13.07 -22.77
N LEU A 90 -0.72 -13.69 -23.05
CA LEU A 90 -0.48 -15.10 -22.72
C LEU A 90 -0.58 -15.38 -21.22
N GLU A 91 -0.07 -14.48 -20.38
CA GLU A 91 -0.07 -14.66 -18.91
C GLU A 91 -1.48 -14.63 -18.29
N GLU A 92 -2.44 -14.00 -18.96
CA GLU A 92 -3.85 -13.94 -18.55
C GLU A 92 -4.69 -15.08 -19.16
N ALA A 93 -4.07 -15.96 -19.94
CA ALA A 93 -4.76 -17.07 -20.57
C ALA A 93 -5.25 -18.08 -19.53
N ILE A 94 -6.56 -18.30 -19.47
CA ILE A 94 -7.18 -19.33 -18.62
C ILE A 94 -7.51 -20.55 -19.48
N PRO A 95 -6.88 -21.71 -19.24
CA PRO A 95 -7.18 -22.95 -19.97
C PRO A 95 -8.67 -23.31 -19.88
N GLY A 96 -9.27 -23.63 -21.03
CA GLY A 96 -10.68 -24.00 -21.12
C GLY A 96 -11.67 -22.82 -21.21
N LYS A 97 -11.25 -21.60 -20.86
CA LYS A 97 -12.02 -20.37 -21.13
C LYS A 97 -11.55 -19.71 -22.42
N HIS A 98 -10.26 -19.40 -22.50
CA HIS A 98 -9.70 -18.64 -23.62
C HIS A 98 -9.30 -19.57 -24.78
N ILE A 99 -9.65 -19.15 -26.00
CA ILE A 99 -9.34 -19.83 -27.26
C ILE A 99 -8.10 -19.22 -27.91
N PHE A 100 -7.97 -17.89 -27.83
CA PHE A 100 -6.85 -17.13 -28.36
C PHE A 100 -6.22 -16.26 -27.27
N TYR A 101 -5.01 -15.79 -27.51
CA TYR A 101 -4.45 -14.65 -26.82
C TYR A 101 -3.87 -13.65 -27.84
N ILE A 102 -3.78 -12.40 -27.40
CA ILE A 102 -3.15 -11.32 -28.14
C ILE A 102 -1.67 -11.26 -27.76
N GLU A 103 -0.80 -11.35 -28.76
CA GLU A 103 0.64 -11.14 -28.63
C GLU A 103 0.97 -9.74 -29.17
N ASP A 104 1.37 -8.87 -28.25
CA ASP A 104 1.82 -7.52 -28.56
C ASP A 104 3.21 -7.31 -27.95
N ALA A 105 4.23 -7.58 -28.76
CA ALA A 105 5.61 -7.54 -28.33
C ALA A 105 6.04 -6.15 -27.83
N GLU A 106 5.49 -5.06 -28.37
CA GLU A 106 5.83 -3.71 -27.91
C GLU A 106 5.21 -3.43 -26.53
N SER A 107 3.94 -3.76 -26.33
CA SER A 107 3.29 -3.58 -25.03
C SER A 107 3.87 -4.51 -23.97
N GLU A 108 4.17 -5.76 -24.30
CA GLU A 108 4.81 -6.71 -23.40
C GLU A 108 6.23 -6.26 -23.03
N ALA A 109 7.00 -5.76 -24.00
CA ALA A 109 8.32 -5.18 -23.74
C ALA A 109 8.23 -3.93 -22.86
N ALA A 110 7.28 -3.03 -23.11
CA ALA A 110 7.07 -1.84 -22.28
C ALA A 110 6.76 -2.22 -20.81
N ILE A 111 5.85 -3.18 -20.60
CA ILE A 111 5.53 -3.68 -19.26
C ILE A 111 6.76 -4.31 -18.58
N SER A 112 7.56 -5.07 -19.34
CA SER A 112 8.80 -5.66 -18.82
C SER A 112 9.82 -4.58 -18.43
N VAL A 113 9.99 -3.57 -19.28
CA VAL A 113 10.90 -2.44 -19.01
C VAL A 113 10.43 -1.68 -17.78
N ASP A 114 9.14 -1.33 -17.67
CA ASP A 114 8.58 -0.65 -16.50
C ASP A 114 8.83 -1.46 -15.22
N LYS A 115 8.66 -2.79 -15.27
CA LYS A 115 8.93 -3.67 -14.14
C LYS A 115 10.42 -3.70 -13.78
N ASP A 116 11.30 -3.77 -14.77
CA ASP A 116 12.75 -3.77 -14.58
C ASP A 116 13.24 -2.42 -14.02
N GLU A 117 12.70 -1.30 -14.50
CA GLU A 117 12.95 0.04 -13.97
C GLU A 117 12.53 0.16 -12.51
N LEU A 118 11.33 -0.33 -12.16
CA LEU A 118 10.88 -0.39 -10.77
C LEU A 118 11.78 -1.28 -9.90
N MET A 119 12.27 -2.40 -10.45
CA MET A 119 13.20 -3.29 -9.75
C MET A 119 14.56 -2.60 -9.51
N ILE A 120 15.10 -1.91 -10.51
CA ILE A 120 16.34 -1.13 -10.39
C ILE A 120 16.14 -0.05 -9.33
N GLN A 121 15.06 0.72 -9.40
CA GLN A 121 14.73 1.75 -8.42
C GLN A 121 14.61 1.17 -6.99
N ALA A 122 13.94 0.03 -6.83
CA ALA A 122 13.83 -0.65 -5.54
C ALA A 122 15.21 -1.07 -5.02
N PHE A 123 16.08 -1.63 -5.86
CA PHE A 123 17.44 -2.01 -5.48
C PHE A 123 18.33 -0.82 -5.13
N GLU A 124 18.24 0.28 -5.88
CA GLU A 124 18.96 1.52 -5.57
C GLU A 124 18.53 2.09 -4.23
N LEU A 125 17.23 2.07 -3.93
CA LEU A 125 16.74 2.52 -2.62
C LEU A 125 17.21 1.61 -1.47
N ILE A 126 17.32 0.30 -1.71
CA ILE A 126 17.87 -0.64 -0.73
C ILE A 126 19.37 -0.40 -0.53
N SER A 127 20.14 -0.24 -1.61
CA SER A 127 21.60 -0.14 -1.57
C SER A 127 22.11 1.22 -1.08
N SER A 128 21.38 2.31 -1.35
CA SER A 128 21.88 3.67 -1.14
C SER A 128 21.83 4.18 0.30
N ASN A 129 20.99 3.62 1.20
CA ASN A 129 20.82 4.21 2.54
C ASN A 129 20.03 3.38 3.59
N MET A 130 20.12 2.04 3.56
CA MET A 130 19.40 1.21 4.53
C MET A 130 20.19 0.92 5.80
N SER A 131 19.78 1.58 6.90
CA SER A 131 20.02 1.08 8.24
C SER A 131 19.25 -0.22 8.47
N GLU A 132 19.71 -1.03 9.43
CA GLU A 132 19.02 -2.26 9.82
C GLU A 132 17.57 -1.98 10.24
N GLU A 133 17.31 -0.88 10.97
CA GLU A 133 15.95 -0.45 11.33
C GLU A 133 15.04 -0.25 10.11
N LYS A 134 15.55 0.33 9.02
CA LYS A 134 14.76 0.49 7.78
C LYS A 134 14.43 -0.85 7.15
N LEU A 135 15.36 -1.80 7.14
CA LEU A 135 15.10 -3.16 6.66
C LEU A 135 14.03 -3.86 7.51
N TYR A 136 14.07 -3.68 8.83
CA TYR A 136 13.04 -4.19 9.75
C TYR A 136 11.67 -3.58 9.44
N ASN A 137 11.63 -2.27 9.25
CA ASN A 137 10.40 -1.55 8.91
C ASN A 137 9.80 -2.04 7.58
N ILE A 138 10.63 -2.30 6.57
CA ILE A 138 10.15 -2.87 5.30
C ILE A 138 9.60 -4.28 5.49
N ALA A 139 10.27 -5.14 6.26
CA ALA A 139 9.73 -6.47 6.56
C ALA A 139 8.35 -6.38 7.23
N PHE A 140 8.17 -5.46 8.19
CA PHE A 140 6.86 -5.21 8.80
C PHE A 140 5.82 -4.69 7.80
N PHE A 141 6.20 -3.79 6.89
CA PHE A 141 5.31 -3.31 5.82
C PHE A 141 4.82 -4.46 4.95
N LEU A 142 5.71 -5.38 4.62
CA LEU A 142 5.43 -6.61 3.85
C LEU A 142 4.71 -7.70 4.66
N SER A 143 4.27 -7.40 5.89
CA SER A 143 3.61 -8.33 6.79
C SER A 143 4.46 -9.58 7.10
N LYS A 144 5.78 -9.42 7.15
CA LYS A 144 6.73 -10.45 7.59
C LYS A 144 7.20 -10.13 9.00
N ASP A 145 7.47 -11.16 9.80
CA ASP A 145 8.07 -10.99 11.13
C ASP A 145 9.60 -11.03 11.00
N PRO A 146 10.32 -9.91 11.18
CA PRO A 146 11.77 -9.88 11.11
C PRO A 146 12.45 -10.33 12.42
N ARG A 147 11.71 -10.59 13.50
CA ARG A 147 12.30 -10.90 14.81
C ARG A 147 13.11 -12.19 14.75
N GLY A 148 14.34 -12.12 15.25
CA GLY A 148 15.27 -13.26 15.26
C GLY A 148 15.98 -13.50 13.92
N MET A 149 15.75 -12.68 12.89
CA MET A 149 16.50 -12.76 11.64
C MET A 149 17.85 -12.07 11.79
N SER A 150 18.89 -12.70 11.25
CA SER A 150 20.19 -12.04 11.08
C SER A 150 20.09 -10.95 10.01
N SER A 151 20.97 -9.94 10.09
CA SER A 151 21.03 -8.85 9.10
C SER A 151 21.11 -9.38 7.65
N ASN A 152 21.83 -10.48 7.43
CA ASN A 152 21.95 -11.10 6.10
C ASN A 152 20.65 -11.75 5.63
N LEU A 153 19.93 -12.45 6.51
CA LEU A 153 18.63 -13.04 6.18
C LEU A 153 17.59 -11.97 5.89
N LEU A 154 17.60 -10.88 6.68
CA LEU A 154 16.71 -9.75 6.48
C LEU A 154 16.97 -9.05 5.14
N LYS A 155 18.25 -8.79 4.82
CA LYS A 155 18.63 -8.27 3.50
C LYS A 155 18.17 -9.20 2.38
N GLN A 156 18.45 -10.49 2.48
CA GLN A 156 18.05 -11.47 1.49
C GLN A 156 16.52 -11.47 1.25
N MET A 157 15.72 -11.41 2.32
CA MET A 157 14.27 -11.31 2.21
C MET A 157 13.86 -10.05 1.44
N VAL A 158 14.38 -8.89 1.82
CA VAL A 158 14.02 -7.60 1.20
C VAL A 158 14.45 -7.56 -0.27
N TYR A 159 15.65 -8.06 -0.60
CA TYR A 159 16.12 -8.19 -1.98
C TYR A 159 15.29 -9.18 -2.80
N SER A 160 14.83 -10.28 -2.20
CA SER A 160 13.94 -11.22 -2.87
C SER A 160 12.60 -10.57 -3.20
N GLU A 161 12.03 -9.82 -2.25
CA GLU A 161 10.75 -9.15 -2.47
C GLU A 161 10.86 -8.02 -3.49
N ALA A 162 11.99 -7.32 -3.55
CA ALA A 162 12.23 -6.31 -4.60
C ALA A 162 12.18 -6.90 -6.02
N LYS A 163 12.48 -8.20 -6.20
CA LYS A 163 12.36 -8.88 -7.50
C LYS A 163 10.92 -9.25 -7.85
N THR A 164 10.13 -9.66 -6.86
CA THR A 164 8.76 -10.13 -7.07
C THR A 164 7.73 -9.01 -7.03
N ASN A 165 7.96 -8.00 -6.18
CA ASN A 165 7.06 -6.88 -5.92
C ASN A 165 7.85 -5.57 -5.64
N PRO A 166 8.54 -5.01 -6.66
CA PRO A 166 9.35 -3.80 -6.49
C PRO A 166 8.52 -2.58 -6.05
N ALA A 167 7.29 -2.46 -6.56
CA ALA A 167 6.38 -1.38 -6.19
C ALA A 167 6.04 -1.37 -4.68
N GLY A 168 5.94 -2.55 -4.05
CA GLY A 168 5.73 -2.68 -2.61
C GLY A 168 6.90 -2.10 -1.80
N ILE A 169 8.14 -2.36 -2.23
CA ILE A 169 9.35 -1.83 -1.60
C ILE A 169 9.42 -0.31 -1.71
N ILE A 170 9.17 0.23 -2.90
CA ILE A 170 9.15 1.68 -3.14
C ILE A 170 8.07 2.34 -2.25
N ARG A 171 6.88 1.74 -2.16
CA ARG A 171 5.78 2.24 -1.33
C ARG A 171 6.10 2.20 0.16
N ALA A 172 6.80 1.17 0.64
CA ALA A 172 7.23 1.05 2.04
C ALA A 172 8.10 2.22 2.48
N MET A 173 8.89 2.78 1.55
CA MET A 173 9.77 3.93 1.79
C MET A 173 9.07 5.28 1.59
N GLY A 174 7.86 5.29 1.01
CA GLY A 174 7.04 6.49 0.84
C GLY A 174 6.30 6.92 2.13
N LYS A 175 5.64 8.09 2.06
CA LYS A 175 4.87 8.65 3.19
C LYS A 175 3.73 7.75 3.67
N GLY A 176 3.09 7.01 2.75
CA GLY A 176 2.01 6.06 3.07
C GLY A 176 2.49 4.83 3.85
N GLY A 177 3.78 4.46 3.72
CA GLY A 177 4.34 3.27 4.38
C GLY A 177 4.33 3.35 5.91
N LYS A 178 4.52 4.55 6.47
CA LYS A 178 4.73 4.74 7.92
C LYS A 178 3.57 4.21 8.79
N HIS A 179 2.33 4.53 8.43
CA HIS A 179 1.16 4.10 9.20
C HIS A 179 0.93 2.59 9.10
N GLN A 180 1.15 2.01 7.92
CA GLN A 180 1.07 0.56 7.74
C GLN A 180 2.15 -0.17 8.54
N ILE A 181 3.38 0.33 8.53
CA ILE A 181 4.48 -0.19 9.36
C ILE A 181 4.08 -0.16 10.84
N PHE A 182 3.50 0.95 11.30
CA PHE A 182 3.05 1.09 12.67
C PHE A 182 2.00 0.04 13.06
N VAL A 183 0.95 -0.14 12.25
CA VAL A 183 -0.08 -1.16 12.49
C VAL A 183 0.50 -2.57 12.47
N SER A 184 1.38 -2.89 11.52
CA SER A 184 2.08 -4.18 11.47
C SER A 184 2.91 -4.42 12.72
N LYS A 185 3.66 -3.41 13.20
CA LYS A 185 4.44 -3.51 14.44
C LYS A 185 3.55 -3.81 15.65
N LEU A 186 2.42 -3.13 15.79
CA LEU A 186 1.45 -3.40 16.86
C LEU A 186 0.93 -4.85 16.81
N PHE A 187 0.69 -5.37 15.61
CA PHE A 187 0.22 -6.73 15.41
C PHE A 187 1.29 -7.76 15.82
N PHE A 188 2.52 -7.62 15.34
CA PHE A 188 3.61 -8.54 15.71
C PHE A 188 3.99 -8.42 17.20
N ALA A 189 3.88 -7.22 17.78
CA ALA A 189 4.05 -6.98 19.21
C ALA A 189 2.91 -7.58 20.07
N GLN A 190 1.87 -8.16 19.47
CA GLN A 190 0.69 -8.72 20.13
C GLN A 190 -0.08 -7.68 20.96
N ILE A 191 -0.02 -6.40 20.55
CA ILE A 191 -0.79 -5.31 21.16
C ILE A 191 -2.20 -5.28 20.56
N ILE A 192 -2.27 -5.39 19.22
CA ILE A 192 -3.53 -5.60 18.52
C ILE A 192 -3.68 -7.07 18.14
N LYS A 193 -4.89 -7.59 18.24
CA LYS A 193 -5.22 -8.99 17.91
C LYS A 193 -5.98 -9.03 16.59
N LYS A 194 -5.62 -9.97 15.73
CA LYS A 194 -6.39 -10.28 14.52
C LYS A 194 -7.33 -11.44 14.84
N GLN A 195 -8.63 -11.23 14.76
CA GLN A 195 -9.64 -12.28 14.85
C GLN A 195 -10.35 -12.39 13.50
N LYS A 196 -10.21 -13.55 12.84
CA LYS A 196 -10.63 -13.74 11.44
C LYS A 196 -9.98 -12.66 10.55
N ASN A 197 -10.78 -11.77 9.98
CA ASN A 197 -10.37 -10.61 9.20
C ASN A 197 -10.82 -9.33 9.91
N MET A 198 -10.49 -9.18 11.20
CA MET A 198 -10.78 -7.96 11.94
C MET A 198 -9.64 -7.70 12.92
N TYR A 199 -9.21 -6.45 12.99
CA TYR A 199 -8.16 -5.99 13.90
C TYR A 199 -8.81 -5.36 15.13
N PHE A 200 -8.44 -5.83 16.31
CA PHE A 200 -8.97 -5.38 17.58
C PHE A 200 -7.88 -4.88 18.50
N TYR A 201 -8.21 -3.86 19.29
CA TYR A 201 -7.44 -3.44 20.45
C TYR A 201 -8.34 -3.56 21.70
N GLY A 202 -8.05 -4.52 22.57
CA GLY A 202 -8.99 -4.91 23.63
C GLY A 202 -10.32 -5.36 23.02
N ASP A 203 -11.40 -4.66 23.35
CA ASP A 203 -12.75 -4.90 22.82
C ASP A 203 -13.12 -3.94 21.66
N THR A 204 -12.23 -3.02 21.28
CA THR A 204 -12.49 -2.01 20.25
C THR A 204 -12.08 -2.54 18.88
N LEU A 205 -13.02 -2.53 17.93
CA LEU A 205 -12.75 -2.82 16.51
C LEU A 205 -12.01 -1.64 15.87
N LEU A 206 -10.85 -1.91 15.29
CA LEU A 206 -10.05 -0.92 14.55
C LEU A 206 -10.36 -0.94 13.05
N GLY A 207 -10.66 -2.12 12.48
CA GLY A 207 -10.97 -2.27 11.06
C GLY A 207 -11.08 -3.73 10.63
N ILE A 208 -11.69 -3.96 9.45
CA ILE A 208 -11.89 -5.28 8.86
C ILE A 208 -10.69 -5.66 7.96
N SER A 209 -9.98 -4.67 7.42
CA SER A 209 -8.73 -4.89 6.70
C SER A 209 -7.57 -4.11 7.30
N LEU A 210 -6.35 -4.42 6.82
CA LEU A 210 -5.16 -3.65 7.19
C LEU A 210 -5.30 -2.21 6.71
N GLU A 211 -5.85 -2.01 5.51
CA GLU A 211 -6.08 -0.69 4.92
C GLU A 211 -7.08 0.12 5.74
N GLU A 212 -8.21 -0.48 6.15
CA GLU A 212 -9.19 0.19 7.01
C GLU A 212 -8.60 0.52 8.38
N THR A 213 -7.81 -0.37 8.94
CA THR A 213 -7.12 -0.12 10.21
C THR A 213 -6.13 1.04 10.07
N VAL A 214 -5.39 1.11 8.98
CA VAL A 214 -4.50 2.24 8.68
C VAL A 214 -5.29 3.54 8.54
N LEU A 215 -6.41 3.53 7.81
CA LEU A 215 -7.29 4.70 7.67
C LEU A 215 -7.87 5.15 9.02
N PHE A 216 -8.25 4.20 9.86
CA PHE A 216 -8.72 4.47 11.22
C PHE A 216 -7.63 5.17 12.06
N MET A 217 -6.37 4.71 11.96
CA MET A 217 -5.23 5.34 12.66
C MET A 217 -4.85 6.71 12.08
N MET A 218 -5.16 6.98 10.81
CA MET A 218 -4.91 8.28 10.18
C MET A 218 -5.97 9.33 10.53
N ASN A 219 -7.10 8.93 11.12
CA ASN A 219 -8.16 9.86 11.48
C ASN A 219 -7.74 10.70 12.71
N PRO A 220 -7.71 12.05 12.62
CA PRO A 220 -7.34 12.93 13.73
C PRO A 220 -8.13 12.69 15.02
N ALA A 221 -9.39 12.24 14.91
CA ALA A 221 -10.23 11.93 16.07
C ALA A 221 -9.65 10.80 16.94
N ASN A 222 -8.82 9.92 16.34
CA ASN A 222 -8.26 8.74 16.98
C ASN A 222 -6.81 8.95 17.46
N ASN A 223 -6.23 10.15 17.30
CA ASN A 223 -4.83 10.42 17.64
C ASN A 223 -4.49 10.02 19.09
N LYS A 224 -5.40 10.27 20.05
CA LYS A 224 -5.18 9.87 21.45
C LYS A 224 -4.97 8.35 21.61
N LEU A 225 -5.71 7.55 20.85
CA LEU A 225 -5.55 6.09 20.88
C LEU A 225 -4.24 5.67 20.19
N VAL A 226 -3.89 6.32 19.08
CA VAL A 226 -2.61 6.11 18.37
C VAL A 226 -1.43 6.40 19.30
N ASP A 227 -1.49 7.48 20.08
CA ASP A 227 -0.45 7.86 21.05
C ASP A 227 -0.29 6.78 22.14
N VAL A 228 -1.40 6.30 22.70
CA VAL A 228 -1.39 5.21 23.70
C VAL A 228 -0.79 3.92 23.12
N LEU A 229 -1.19 3.56 21.90
CA LEU A 229 -0.64 2.40 21.19
C LEU A 229 0.86 2.56 20.91
N GLY A 230 1.29 3.78 20.56
CA GLY A 230 2.69 4.13 20.34
C GLY A 230 3.53 3.97 21.61
N GLN A 231 3.03 4.43 22.75
CA GLN A 231 3.68 4.26 24.05
C GLN A 231 3.80 2.78 24.44
N GLN A 232 2.74 1.99 24.24
CA GLN A 232 2.77 0.55 24.50
C GLN A 232 3.77 -0.19 23.59
N LEU A 233 3.87 0.24 22.34
CA LEU A 233 4.86 -0.29 21.41
C LEU A 233 6.29 0.05 21.85
N ALA A 234 6.55 1.30 22.24
CA ALA A 234 7.86 1.73 22.73
C ALA A 234 8.31 0.95 23.96
N LEU A 235 7.40 0.72 24.92
CA LEU A 235 7.63 -0.11 26.10
C LEU A 235 8.02 -1.55 25.74
N LYS A 236 7.36 -2.16 24.75
CA LYS A 236 7.71 -3.51 24.27
C LYS A 236 8.99 -3.57 23.46
N GLU A 237 9.33 -2.53 22.72
CA GLU A 237 10.60 -2.42 21.99
C GLU A 237 11.78 -2.09 22.92
N GLY A 238 11.53 -1.84 24.21
CA GLY A 238 12.58 -1.47 25.18
C GLY A 238 13.21 -0.11 24.89
N LYS A 239 12.55 0.71 24.06
CA LYS A 239 12.97 2.08 23.81
C LYS A 239 12.57 2.93 25.02
N PRO A 240 13.43 3.83 25.51
CA PRO A 240 13.00 4.80 26.49
C PRO A 240 11.80 5.54 25.90
N LEU A 241 10.73 5.66 26.69
CA LEU A 241 9.63 6.55 26.32
C LEU A 241 10.29 7.90 26.05
N GLU A 242 10.30 8.36 24.80
CA GLU A 242 10.51 9.77 24.55
C GLU A 242 9.45 10.45 25.40
N ALA A 243 9.89 11.19 26.41
CA ALA A 243 9.04 12.02 27.22
C ALA A 243 8.47 13.06 26.24
N GLY A 244 7.43 12.67 25.51
CA GLY A 244 6.72 13.54 24.61
C GLY A 244 6.18 14.65 25.47
N ASP A 245 6.84 15.80 25.41
CA ASP A 245 6.44 17.09 25.92
C ASP A 245 5.42 17.00 27.07
N ALA A 246 5.81 16.36 28.17
CA ALA A 246 5.08 16.49 29.42
C ALA A 246 5.34 17.91 29.92
N LYS A 247 4.72 18.88 29.26
CA LYS A 247 4.75 20.27 29.66
C LYS A 247 4.09 20.35 31.01
N LEU A 248 4.89 20.64 32.02
CA LEU A 248 4.41 20.89 33.36
C LEU A 248 3.84 22.30 33.37
N GLU A 249 2.56 22.43 33.73
CA GLU A 249 1.95 23.72 34.01
C GLU A 249 2.39 24.16 35.41
N LEU A 250 3.31 25.11 35.47
CA LEU A 250 3.75 25.74 36.72
C LEU A 250 2.96 27.02 36.93
N THR A 251 2.19 27.08 38.02
CA THR A 251 1.54 28.31 38.47
C THR A 251 2.53 29.13 39.28
N MET A 252 2.92 30.27 38.73
CA MET A 252 3.83 31.23 39.37
C MET A 252 3.13 31.96 40.53
N PRO A 253 3.88 32.57 41.46
CA PRO A 253 3.30 33.28 42.61
C PRO A 253 2.38 34.46 42.26
N ASP A 254 2.52 35.02 41.07
CA ASP A 254 1.65 36.07 40.53
C ASP A 254 0.34 35.54 39.92
N GLY A 255 0.13 34.21 39.96
CA GLY A 255 -1.04 33.53 39.42
C GLY A 255 -0.96 33.20 37.93
N THR A 256 0.15 33.52 37.25
CA THR A 256 0.34 33.15 35.84
C THR A 256 0.71 31.68 35.71
N VAL A 257 0.17 31.00 34.69
CA VAL A 257 0.51 29.60 34.37
C VAL A 257 1.50 29.60 33.23
N LYS A 258 2.67 28.98 33.42
CA LYS A 258 3.66 28.75 32.37
C LYS A 258 3.79 27.26 32.10
N GLU A 259 3.77 26.89 30.83
CA GLU A 259 4.21 25.58 30.36
C GLU A 259 5.74 25.54 30.36
N VAL A 260 6.33 24.60 31.09
CA VAL A 260 7.79 24.41 31.15
C VAL A 260 8.15 22.93 31.07
N THR A 261 9.37 22.65 30.62
CA THR A 261 9.96 21.31 30.67
C THR A 261 10.37 20.93 32.10
N GLU A 262 10.61 19.64 32.37
CA GLU A 262 11.01 19.15 33.70
C GLU A 262 12.33 19.79 34.18
N ASP A 263 13.31 19.94 33.28
CA ASP A 263 14.59 20.60 33.56
C ASP A 263 14.44 22.10 33.86
N GLU A 264 13.50 22.78 33.19
CA GLU A 264 13.19 24.18 33.45
C GLU A 264 12.42 24.38 34.76
N ALA A 265 11.53 23.43 35.10
CA ALA A 265 10.81 23.41 36.37
C ALA A 265 11.75 23.30 37.57
N ASP A 266 12.73 22.39 37.49
CA ASP A 266 13.71 22.19 38.56
C ASP A 266 14.62 23.42 38.72
N LYS A 267 15.03 24.04 37.61
CA LYS A 267 15.83 25.27 37.63
C LYS A 267 15.07 26.46 38.23
N LEU A 268 13.79 26.63 37.86
CA LEU A 268 12.92 27.68 38.40
C LEU A 268 12.64 27.47 39.89
N MET A 269 12.40 26.24 40.33
CA MET A 269 12.20 25.92 41.74
C MET A 269 13.48 26.19 42.56
N LEU A 270 14.66 25.91 42.00
CA LEU A 270 15.94 26.24 42.64
C LEU A 270 16.14 27.76 42.78
N GLU A 271 15.92 28.54 41.71
CA GLU A 271 16.04 30.00 41.73
C GLU A 271 15.03 30.66 42.71
N TYR A 272 13.81 30.11 42.80
CA TYR A 272 12.81 30.61 43.76
C TYR A 272 13.15 30.26 45.21
N SER A 273 13.74 29.09 45.47
CA SER A 273 14.17 28.70 46.83
C SER A 273 15.28 29.60 47.40
N MET A 274 16.03 30.27 46.52
CA MET A 274 17.13 31.16 46.90
C MET A 274 16.72 32.63 47.07
N SER A 275 15.52 33.02 46.63
CA SER A 275 15.05 34.42 46.64
C SER A 275 14.00 34.75 47.71
N VAL A 276 13.51 33.76 48.46
CA VAL A 276 12.47 33.95 49.48
C VAL A 276 13.04 33.70 50.90
N PRO A 277 12.95 34.66 51.84
CA PRO A 277 13.39 34.44 53.22
C PRO A 277 12.60 33.33 53.92
N PRO A 278 13.17 32.61 54.91
CA PRO A 278 12.64 31.34 55.45
C PRO A 278 11.29 31.41 56.19
N SER A 279 10.60 32.54 56.20
CA SER A 279 9.40 32.76 57.04
C SER A 279 8.06 32.55 56.35
N TYR A 280 8.02 32.19 55.06
CA TYR A 280 6.77 31.86 54.36
C TYR A 280 6.73 30.40 53.93
N GLY A 281 5.87 29.62 54.57
CA GLY A 281 5.63 28.22 54.22
C GLY A 281 5.04 28.10 52.80
N ILE A 282 5.83 27.54 51.88
CA ILE A 282 5.40 27.25 50.51
C ILE A 282 4.43 26.06 50.55
N LYS A 283 3.13 26.31 50.47
CA LYS A 283 2.11 25.30 50.12
C LYS A 283 1.94 25.25 48.61
N GLY A 284 2.95 24.74 47.90
CA GLY A 284 2.83 24.39 46.48
C GLY A 284 2.28 22.97 46.34
N LYS A 285 1.03 22.80 45.91
CA LYS A 285 0.52 21.49 45.48
C LYS A 285 1.08 21.20 44.09
N VAL A 286 2.15 20.39 44.02
CA VAL A 286 2.51 19.72 42.77
C VAL A 286 1.41 18.70 42.49
N LYS A 287 0.52 19.03 41.56
CA LYS A 287 -0.49 18.07 41.08
C LYS A 287 0.21 17.12 40.12
N LYS A 288 1.00 16.18 40.65
CA LYS A 288 1.48 15.03 39.87
C LYS A 288 0.25 14.37 39.27
N LEU A 289 0.19 14.27 37.94
CA LEU A 289 -0.71 13.35 37.24
C LEU A 289 -0.26 11.92 37.56
N GLN A 290 -0.46 11.51 38.81
CA GLN A 290 -0.27 10.16 39.33
C GLN A 290 -1.48 9.31 38.92
N THR A 291 -1.77 9.25 37.63
CA THR A 291 -2.88 8.42 37.10
C THR A 291 -2.39 7.70 35.85
N GLN A 292 -1.46 6.76 36.04
CA GLN A 292 -1.27 5.59 35.16
C GLN A 292 -0.21 4.60 35.68
N PHE A 293 0.58 4.96 36.70
CA PHE A 293 1.59 4.06 37.27
C PHE A 293 1.06 3.00 38.27
N ASP A 294 -0.13 3.19 38.85
CA ASP A 294 -0.66 2.27 39.88
C ASP A 294 -1.51 1.10 39.34
N LEU A 295 -1.65 0.96 38.02
CA LEU A 295 -2.45 -0.12 37.40
C LEU A 295 -1.65 -1.36 36.99
N ILE A 296 -0.31 -1.36 37.17
CA ILE A 296 0.55 -2.51 36.80
C ILE A 296 1.32 -3.09 38.01
N ARG A 297 1.28 -2.45 39.19
CA ARG A 297 1.96 -2.98 40.39
C ARG A 297 1.09 -3.83 41.32
N ASN A 298 -0.21 -3.95 41.03
CA ASN A 298 -1.14 -4.83 41.75
C ASN A 298 -1.95 -5.66 40.75
N LYS A 299 -1.34 -6.74 40.26
CA LYS A 299 -2.00 -7.96 39.78
C LYS A 299 -0.90 -9.01 39.56
N ASP A 300 -0.84 -9.94 40.52
CA ASP A 300 -0.31 -11.31 40.49
C ASP A 300 0.73 -11.69 39.43
#